data_AF-A0A9C6U2N1-F1
#
_entry.id   AF-A0A9C6U2N1-F1
#
_cell.length_a   1.000
_cell.length_b   1.000
_cell.length_c   1.000
_cell.angle_alpha   90.00
_cell.angle_beta   90.00
_cell.angle_gamma   90.00
#
_symmetry.space_group_name_H-M   'P 1'
#
loop_
_entity.id
_entity.type
_entity.pdbx_description
1 polymer ?
#
loop_
_entity_poly.entity_id
_entity_poly.type
_entity_poly.pdbx_seq_one_letter_code
_entity_poly.pdbx_strand_id
1 'polypeptide(L)' 'MMMESPQDGVVNLAGASPAEVPNDPGKMFIGGLSWQTSPESLREYFSKYGEITEVMVMKDPTTRRSR' A
#
# COMPACT_ATOMS: atom_id res chain seq x y z
N MET A 1 -7.27 18.37 -54.12
CA MET A 1 -6.65 17.14 -53.60
C MET A 1 -5.51 17.56 -52.69
N MET A 2 -5.76 17.55 -51.38
CA MET A 2 -4.74 17.70 -50.34
C MET A 2 -5.03 16.59 -49.33
N MET A 3 -4.16 15.61 -49.26
CA MET A 3 -4.19 14.55 -48.25
C MET A 3 -2.81 14.62 -47.60
N GLU A 4 -2.74 15.31 -46.46
CA GLU A 4 -1.52 15.41 -45.65
C GLU A 4 -1.31 14.12 -44.84
N SER A 5 -0.04 13.78 -44.68
CA SER A 5 0.55 12.52 -44.23
C SER A 5 0.08 11.98 -42.86
N PRO A 6 0.18 10.66 -42.62
CA PRO A 6 -0.01 10.08 -41.29
C PRO A 6 1.20 10.43 -40.40
N GLN A 7 0.92 10.95 -39.20
CA GLN A 7 1.94 11.31 -38.22
C GLN A 7 2.18 10.13 -37.28
N ASP A 8 3.40 9.60 -37.30
CA ASP A 8 3.91 8.63 -36.34
C ASP A 8 4.11 9.28 -34.96
N GLY A 9 3.62 8.60 -33.92
CA GLY A 9 4.20 8.59 -32.56
C GLY A 9 3.96 9.79 -31.64
N VAL A 10 3.06 9.61 -30.65
CA VAL A 10 3.35 9.86 -29.23
C VAL A 10 2.41 9.00 -28.36
N VAL A 11 2.99 8.09 -27.58
CA VAL A 11 2.31 7.48 -26.44
C VAL A 11 2.09 8.55 -25.37
N ASN A 12 0.88 8.70 -24.84
CA ASN A 12 0.66 9.46 -23.62
C ASN A 12 -0.12 8.62 -22.60
N LEU A 13 0.66 8.11 -21.66
CA LEU A 13 0.27 7.46 -20.41
C LEU A 13 -0.17 8.53 -19.41
N ALA A 14 -1.48 8.71 -19.19
CA ALA A 14 -1.98 9.43 -18.01
C ALA A 14 -3.47 9.14 -17.78
N GLY A 15 -3.74 8.08 -17.03
CA GLY A 15 -5.08 7.74 -16.55
C GLY A 15 -5.03 6.93 -15.27
N ALA A 16 -4.12 7.24 -14.35
CA ALA A 16 -4.12 6.65 -13.01
C ALA A 16 -5.13 7.41 -12.14
N SER A 17 -6.36 6.88 -12.06
CA SER A 17 -7.38 7.32 -11.10
C SER A 17 -6.93 7.04 -9.65
N PRO A 18 -7.12 7.97 -8.70
CA PRO A 18 -6.49 7.92 -7.38
C PRO A 18 -7.20 6.99 -6.36
N ALA A 19 -7.77 5.85 -6.76
CA ALA A 19 -8.54 5.01 -5.82
C ALA A 19 -8.55 3.50 -6.10
N GLU A 20 -7.51 2.94 -6.73
CA GLU A 20 -7.23 1.52 -6.57
C GLU A 20 -6.16 1.38 -5.48
N VAL A 21 -6.60 1.33 -4.22
CA VAL A 21 -5.79 0.61 -3.23
C VAL A 21 -5.79 -0.82 -3.76
N PRO A 22 -4.65 -1.38 -4.23
CA PRO A 22 -4.64 -2.76 -4.68
C PRO A 22 -5.12 -3.59 -3.49
N ASN A 23 -6.34 -4.12 -3.61
CA ASN A 23 -6.94 -4.98 -2.61
C ASN A 23 -6.20 -6.31 -2.74
N ASP A 24 -5.00 -6.36 -2.19
CA ASP A 24 -4.19 -7.57 -2.11
C ASP A 24 -4.92 -8.52 -1.14
N PRO A 25 -5.55 -9.60 -1.64
CA PRO A 25 -6.34 -10.50 -0.83
C PRO A 25 -5.41 -11.31 0.07
N GLY A 26 -5.03 -10.71 1.20
CA GLY A 26 -4.01 -11.24 2.11
C GLY A 26 -3.37 -10.15 2.97
N LYS A 27 -3.46 -8.89 2.56
CA LYS A 27 -2.95 -7.75 3.33
C LYS A 27 -4.05 -7.14 4.21
N MET A 28 -3.80 -7.11 5.52
CA MET A 28 -4.69 -6.47 6.49
C MET A 28 -3.99 -5.28 7.14
N PHE A 29 -4.72 -4.18 7.30
CA PHE A 29 -4.29 -3.02 8.08
C PHE A 29 -4.96 -3.05 9.44
N ILE A 30 -4.15 -2.99 10.50
CA ILE A 30 -4.63 -3.06 11.89
C ILE A 30 -4.32 -1.74 12.58
N GLY A 31 -5.36 -0.94 12.86
CA GLY A 31 -5.27 0.31 13.60
C GLY A 31 -5.55 0.12 15.10
N GLY A 32 -5.25 1.14 15.91
CA GLY A 32 -5.58 1.15 17.34
C GLY A 32 -4.74 0.19 18.20
N LEU A 33 -3.62 -0.31 17.68
CA LEU A 33 -2.67 -1.12 18.45
C LEU A 33 -1.98 -0.27 19.51
N SER A 34 -1.69 -0.88 20.67
CA SER A 34 -0.90 -0.24 21.72
C SER A 34 0.54 -0.02 21.22
N TRP A 35 1.20 1.04 21.71
CA TRP A 35 2.63 1.30 21.46
C TRP A 35 3.53 0.14 21.90
N GLN A 36 3.06 -0.67 22.84
CA GLN A 36 3.75 -1.85 23.36
C GLN A 36 3.56 -3.08 22.47
N THR A 37 2.64 -3.05 21.52
CA THR A 37 2.39 -4.17 20.60
C THR A 37 3.61 -4.39 19.70
N SER A 38 4.13 -5.62 19.71
CA SER A 38 5.27 -6.03 18.90
C SER A 38 4.82 -6.87 17.69
N PRO A 39 5.59 -6.88 16.59
CA PRO A 39 5.30 -7.76 15.46
C PRO A 39 5.26 -9.24 15.86
N GLU A 40 6.07 -9.67 16.84
CA GLU A 40 6.02 -11.05 17.34
C GLU A 40 4.68 -11.39 17.98
N SER A 41 4.16 -10.50 18.83
CA SER A 41 2.87 -10.70 19.51
C SER A 41 1.70 -10.76 18.52
N LEU A 42 1.74 -9.96 17.46
CA LEU A 42 0.76 -10.01 16.38
C LEU A 42 0.87 -11.32 15.61
N ARG A 43 2.09 -11.71 15.23
CA ARG A 43 2.32 -12.95 14.50
C ARG A 43 1.80 -14.16 15.28
N GLU A 44 2.16 -14.28 16.55
CA GLU A 44 1.71 -15.37 17.42
C GLU A 44 0.18 -15.39 17.53
N TYR A 45 -0.43 -14.23 17.77
CA TYR A 45 -1.88 -14.12 17.88
C TYR A 45 -2.61 -14.49 16.58
N PHE A 46 -2.12 -14.04 15.42
CA PHE A 46 -2.75 -14.27 14.13
C PHE A 46 -2.38 -15.63 13.50
N SER A 47 -1.29 -16.27 13.94
CA SER A 47 -0.86 -17.58 13.45
C SER A 47 -1.90 -18.68 13.68
N LYS A 48 -2.84 -18.50 14.61
CA LYS A 48 -3.95 -19.45 14.83
C LYS A 48 -5.02 -19.40 13.73
N TYR A 49 -5.03 -18.35 12.90
CA TYR A 49 -5.97 -18.17 11.80
C TYR A 49 -5.36 -18.53 10.44
N GLY A 50 -4.04 -18.69 10.36
CA GLY A 50 -3.35 -19.04 9.12
C GLY A 50 -1.86 -18.78 9.20
N GLU A 51 -1.15 -19.14 8.13
CA GLU A 51 0.26 -18.81 7.98
C GLU A 51 0.45 -17.31 7.76
N ILE A 52 1.38 -16.71 8.48
CA ILE A 52 1.69 -15.28 8.38
C ILE A 52 2.95 -15.09 7.56
N THR A 53 2.80 -14.54 6.35
CA THR A 53 3.91 -14.23 5.44
C THR A 53 4.74 -13.06 5.96
N GLU A 54 4.10 -11.99 6.43
CA GLU A 54 4.79 -10.78 6.85
C GLU A 54 3.99 -9.98 7.89
N VAL A 55 4.70 -9.39 8.86
CA VAL A 55 4.11 -8.47 9.85
C VAL A 55 4.98 -7.23 9.93
N MET A 56 4.39 -6.07 9.65
CA MET A 56 5.03 -4.77 9.83
C MET A 56 4.27 -3.97 10.87
N VAL A 57 4.93 -3.64 11.98
CA VAL A 57 4.42 -2.66 12.93
C VAL A 57 5.07 -1.33 12.60
N MET A 58 4.27 -0.42 12.04
CA MET A 58 4.70 0.96 11.84
C MET A 58 4.82 1.62 13.21
N LYS A 59 6.04 1.70 13.73
CA LYS A 59 6.37 2.51 14.90
C LYS A 59 6.77 3.88 14.39
N ASP A 60 6.08 4.92 14.86
CA ASP A 60 6.47 6.29 14.55
C ASP A 60 7.89 6.52 15.09
N PRO A 61 8.90 6.80 14.24
CA PRO A 61 10.26 7.04 14.68
C PRO A 61 10.39 8.48 15.19
N THR A 62 9.54 8.89 16.14
CA THR A 62 9.67 10.12 16.93
C THR A 62 10.13 11.34 16.14
N THR A 63 9.36 11.81 15.14
CA THR A 63 9.62 13.16 14.58
C THR A 63 8.34 13.81 14.10
N ARG A 64 7.96 15.02 14.47
CA ARG A 64 8.42 16.09 15.37
C ARG A 64 7.16 16.95 15.46
N ARG A 65 6.80 17.49 16.63
CA ARG A 65 5.62 18.36 16.78
C ARG A 65 5.32 19.22 15.55
N SER A 66 4.05 19.24 15.13
CA SER A 66 3.39 20.55 15.02
C SER A 66 2.06 20.47 15.75
N ARG A 67 1.92 21.37 16.72
CA ARG A 67 0.65 22.01 16.98
C ARG A 67 0.48 23.11 15.92
#